data_AF-A0A0M2RYL7-F1
#
_entry.id   AF-A0A0M2RYL7-F1
#
_cell.length_a   1.000
_cell.length_b   1.000
_cell.length_c   1.000
_cell.angle_alpha   90.00
_cell.angle_beta   90.00
_cell.angle_gamma   90.00
#
_symmetry.space_group_name_H-M   'P 1'
#
loop_
_entity.id
_entity.type
_entity.pdbx_description
1 polymer ?
#
loop_
_entity_poly.entity_id
_entity_poly.type
_entity_poly.pdbx_seq_one_letter_code
_entity_poly.pdbx_strand_id
1 'polypeptide(L)'
;MAKAESAAAVVLVEGISDQIAVESAALAGGRDLAAERVVVVPIGGAHAIGRFLTRLAPLDTRVRLAGLCDLLEEEVFRRALVAAGVGAPGNRAEMARLGFHVCVKDLEDELIRALGTAGVEALLETQGDLRSFRSFQSQPAWRGQEPQTQLWRFLRSSSRRNLRYARLLVEEAVRRDALPRPLDALLNAV
;
A
#
# COMPACT_ATOMS: atom_id res chain seq x y z
N MET A 1 -6.03 -14.79 -11.96
CA MET A 1 -4.99 -15.77 -11.59
C MET A 1 -4.17 -16.25 -12.79
N ALA A 2 -4.71 -16.29 -14.02
CA ALA A 2 -3.93 -16.62 -15.23
C ALA A 2 -2.61 -15.82 -15.41
N LYS A 3 -2.57 -14.53 -15.02
CA LYS A 3 -1.33 -13.74 -15.04
C LYS A 3 -0.27 -14.16 -14.00
N ALA A 4 -0.69 -14.80 -12.90
CA ALA A 4 0.21 -15.21 -11.82
C ALA A 4 1.01 -16.48 -12.16
N GLU A 5 0.47 -17.35 -13.03
CA GLU A 5 1.11 -18.62 -13.43
C GLU A 5 2.40 -18.41 -14.24
N SER A 6 2.54 -17.25 -14.89
CA SER A 6 3.75 -16.81 -15.57
C SER A 6 4.45 -15.63 -14.89
N ALA A 7 4.13 -15.30 -13.63
CA ALA A 7 4.77 -14.19 -12.94
C ALA A 7 6.20 -14.53 -12.51
N ALA A 8 7.09 -13.54 -12.49
CA ALA A 8 8.38 -13.63 -11.82
C ALA A 8 8.24 -13.27 -10.32
N ALA A 9 7.31 -12.38 -10.00
CA ALA A 9 6.93 -12.06 -8.64
C ALA A 9 5.42 -11.77 -8.51
N VAL A 10 4.86 -12.10 -7.35
CA VAL A 10 3.48 -11.76 -6.98
C VAL A 10 3.49 -10.93 -5.71
N VAL A 11 2.92 -9.72 -5.80
CA VAL A 11 2.78 -8.79 -4.68
C VAL A 11 1.34 -8.87 -4.17
N LEU A 12 1.14 -9.30 -2.93
CA LEU A 12 -0.16 -9.39 -2.28
C LEU A 12 -0.42 -8.13 -1.45
N VAL A 13 -1.49 -7.41 -1.77
CA VAL A 13 -1.90 -6.20 -1.05
C VAL A 13 -3.36 -6.31 -0.62
N GLU A 14 -3.75 -5.61 0.45
CA GLU A 14 -5.09 -5.76 1.02
C GLU A 14 -6.20 -5.29 0.08
N GLY A 15 -6.03 -4.10 -0.50
CA GLY A 15 -7.07 -3.42 -1.27
C GLY A 15 -6.64 -2.89 -2.63
N ILE A 16 -7.63 -2.40 -3.37
CA ILE A 16 -7.42 -1.78 -4.69
C ILE A 16 -6.65 -0.46 -4.57
N SER A 17 -6.81 0.29 -3.48
CA SER A 17 -6.00 1.50 -3.21
C SER A 17 -4.52 1.17 -3.16
N ASP A 18 -4.16 0.10 -2.45
CA ASP A 18 -2.77 -0.35 -2.33
C ASP A 18 -2.22 -0.83 -3.67
N GLN A 19 -3.03 -1.55 -4.45
CA GLN A 19 -2.64 -1.96 -5.80
C GLN A 19 -2.29 -0.74 -6.65
N ILE A 20 -3.19 0.25 -6.69
CA ILE A 20 -2.98 1.51 -7.43
C ILE A 20 -1.70 2.19 -6.94
N ALA A 21 -1.49 2.25 -5.62
CA ALA A 21 -0.31 2.88 -5.04
C ALA A 21 0.99 2.17 -5.47
N VAL A 22 1.06 0.84 -5.38
CA VAL A 22 2.25 0.06 -5.78
C VAL A 22 2.54 0.23 -7.28
N GLU A 23 1.53 0.06 -8.13
CA GLU A 23 1.71 0.17 -9.58
C GLU A 23 2.12 1.60 -9.99
N SER A 24 1.53 2.62 -9.35
CA SER A 24 1.87 4.03 -9.62
C SER A 24 3.27 4.39 -9.11
N ALA A 25 3.70 3.83 -7.97
CA ALA A 25 5.04 4.05 -7.43
C ALA A 25 6.11 3.51 -8.36
N ALA A 26 5.92 2.27 -8.84
CA ALA A 26 6.82 1.65 -9.78
C ALA A 26 6.93 2.46 -11.08
N LEU A 27 5.78 2.83 -11.67
CA LEU A 27 5.74 3.61 -12.91
C LEU A 27 6.40 4.98 -12.75
N ALA A 28 6.08 5.71 -11.68
CA ALA A 28 6.68 7.01 -11.40
C ALA A 28 8.20 6.90 -11.13
N GLY A 29 8.65 5.78 -10.58
CA GLY A 29 10.06 5.43 -10.40
C GLY A 29 10.76 4.89 -11.66
N GLY A 30 10.06 4.85 -12.81
CA GLY A 30 10.62 4.41 -14.09
C GLY A 30 10.66 2.89 -14.30
N ARG A 31 9.93 2.12 -13.49
CA ARG A 31 9.82 0.66 -13.61
C ARG A 31 8.55 0.24 -14.34
N ASP A 32 8.68 -0.77 -15.19
CA ASP A 32 7.56 -1.43 -15.85
C ASP A 32 7.35 -2.82 -15.24
N LEU A 33 6.46 -2.89 -14.24
CA LEU A 33 6.15 -4.15 -13.55
C LEU A 33 5.63 -5.24 -14.51
N ALA A 34 4.95 -4.86 -15.60
CA ALA A 34 4.46 -5.85 -16.56
C ALA A 34 5.61 -6.46 -17.36
N ALA A 35 6.57 -5.64 -17.82
CA ALA A 35 7.79 -6.10 -18.48
C ALA A 35 8.66 -6.96 -17.54
N GLU A 36 8.68 -6.63 -16.26
CA GLU A 36 9.36 -7.38 -15.20
C GLU A 36 8.58 -8.64 -14.75
N ARG A 37 7.38 -8.88 -15.29
CA ARG A 37 6.47 -9.98 -14.91
C ARG A 37 6.10 -9.98 -13.42
N VAL A 38 6.02 -8.80 -12.82
CA VAL A 38 5.51 -8.59 -11.45
C VAL A 38 4.00 -8.37 -11.52
N VAL A 39 3.24 -9.10 -10.70
CA VAL A 39 1.78 -8.98 -10.64
C VAL A 39 1.36 -8.53 -9.24
N VAL A 40 0.71 -7.38 -9.16
CA VAL A 40 0.11 -6.89 -7.91
C VAL A 40 -1.33 -7.40 -7.81
N VAL A 41 -1.68 -7.99 -6.67
CA VAL A 41 -2.98 -8.67 -6.46
C VAL A 41 -3.65 -8.10 -5.21
N PRO A 42 -4.75 -7.33 -5.36
CA PRO A 42 -5.58 -6.96 -4.23
C PRO A 42 -6.37 -8.17 -3.74
N ILE A 43 -6.15 -8.59 -2.50
CA ILE A 43 -6.73 -9.83 -1.97
C ILE A 43 -8.16 -9.67 -1.44
N GLY A 44 -8.62 -8.43 -1.28
CA GLY A 44 -9.97 -8.11 -0.77
C GLY A 44 -10.04 -8.14 0.75
N GLY A 45 -8.99 -7.65 1.42
CA GLY A 45 -8.83 -7.62 2.87
C GLY A 45 -7.88 -8.70 3.40
N ALA A 46 -7.16 -8.37 4.48
CA ALA A 46 -6.09 -9.19 5.06
C ALA A 46 -6.47 -10.66 5.27
N HIS A 47 -7.67 -10.96 5.77
CA HIS A 47 -8.11 -12.33 6.04
C HIS A 47 -8.14 -13.26 4.81
N ALA A 48 -8.12 -12.71 3.59
CA ALA A 48 -8.05 -13.52 2.37
C ALA A 48 -6.64 -14.07 2.08
N ILE A 49 -5.60 -13.58 2.76
CA ILE A 49 -4.18 -13.86 2.45
C ILE A 49 -3.87 -15.36 2.40
N GLY A 50 -4.34 -16.13 3.38
CA GLY A 50 -4.09 -17.58 3.44
C GLY A 50 -4.60 -18.30 2.19
N ARG A 51 -5.80 -17.95 1.72
CA ARG A 51 -6.38 -18.51 0.50
C ARG A 51 -5.54 -18.20 -0.74
N PHE A 52 -4.97 -17.00 -0.84
CA PHE A 52 -4.10 -16.63 -1.95
C PHE A 52 -2.76 -17.36 -1.87
N LEU A 53 -2.13 -17.42 -0.70
CA LEU A 53 -0.89 -18.16 -0.50
C LEU A 53 -1.05 -19.65 -0.81
N THR A 54 -2.13 -20.31 -0.37
CA THR A 54 -2.41 -21.71 -0.71
C THR A 54 -2.57 -21.94 -2.21
N ARG A 55 -3.14 -20.98 -2.94
CA ARG A 55 -3.27 -21.07 -4.41
C ARG A 55 -1.94 -20.84 -5.13
N LEU A 56 -1.04 -20.07 -4.53
CA LEU A 56 0.28 -19.77 -5.07
C LEU A 56 1.32 -20.83 -4.65
N ALA A 57 1.08 -21.61 -3.60
CA ALA A 57 1.98 -22.66 -3.13
C ALA A 57 2.37 -23.73 -4.18
N PRO A 58 1.49 -24.12 -5.14
CA PRO A 58 1.88 -25.02 -6.23
C PRO A 58 2.75 -24.35 -7.29
N LEU A 59 2.82 -23.01 -7.33
CA LEU A 59 3.78 -22.32 -8.18
C LEU A 59 5.15 -22.57 -7.57
N ASP A 60 5.94 -23.32 -8.33
CA ASP A 60 7.33 -23.67 -8.07
C ASP A 60 8.12 -22.52 -7.42
N THR A 61 9.15 -22.85 -6.62
CA THR A 61 10.04 -21.94 -5.85
C THR A 61 10.66 -20.75 -6.62
N ARG A 62 10.40 -20.66 -7.92
CA ARG A 62 10.84 -19.63 -8.85
C ARG A 62 10.02 -18.33 -8.78
N VAL A 63 8.78 -18.35 -8.26
CA VAL A 63 7.97 -17.13 -8.12
C VAL A 63 8.25 -16.45 -6.79
N ARG A 64 8.78 -15.23 -6.83
CA ARG A 64 8.98 -14.43 -5.62
C ARG A 64 7.64 -13.97 -5.05
N LEU A 65 7.45 -14.14 -3.75
CA LEU A 65 6.28 -13.62 -3.05
C LEU A 65 6.69 -12.40 -2.25
N ALA A 66 5.86 -11.36 -2.32
CA ALA A 66 5.98 -10.18 -1.49
C ALA A 66 4.58 -9.70 -1.08
N GLY A 67 4.51 -8.83 -0.09
CA GLY A 67 3.23 -8.25 0.29
C GLY A 67 3.33 -7.03 1.19
N LEU A 68 2.20 -6.33 1.28
CA LEU A 68 2.03 -5.13 2.10
C LEU A 68 0.74 -5.28 2.89
N CYS A 69 0.81 -5.02 4.21
CA CYS A 69 -0.36 -4.99 5.07
C CYS A 69 -0.27 -3.89 6.13
N ASP A 70 -1.39 -3.62 6.76
CA ASP A 70 -1.52 -2.69 7.87
C ASP A 70 -1.05 -3.35 9.18
N LEU A 71 -0.67 -2.52 10.16
CA LEU A 71 -0.21 -2.98 11.47
C LEU A 71 -1.21 -3.90 12.18
N LEU A 72 -2.49 -3.56 12.06
CA LEU A 72 -3.56 -4.33 12.70
C LEU A 72 -3.68 -5.75 12.10
N GLU A 73 -3.15 -5.95 10.89
CA GLU A 73 -3.24 -7.18 10.12
C GLU A 73 -1.93 -7.99 10.11
N GLU A 74 -0.87 -7.49 10.77
CA GLU A 74 0.45 -8.13 10.83
C GLU A 74 0.35 -9.59 11.30
N GLU A 75 -0.41 -9.85 12.36
CA GLU A 75 -0.56 -11.19 12.92
C GLU A 75 -1.33 -12.14 11.98
N VAL A 76 -2.29 -11.62 11.20
CA VAL A 76 -3.06 -12.39 10.21
C VAL A 76 -2.13 -12.84 9.08
N PHE A 77 -1.31 -11.93 8.56
CA PHE A 77 -0.30 -12.23 7.55
C PHE A 77 0.73 -13.23 8.10
N ARG A 78 1.30 -12.97 9.28
CA ARG A 78 2.31 -13.82 9.91
C ARG A 78 1.84 -15.28 10.03
N ARG A 79 0.61 -15.50 10.53
CA ARG A 79 0.01 -16.85 10.63
C ARG A 79 -0.18 -17.51 9.28
N ALA A 80 -0.61 -16.75 8.28
CA ALA A 80 -0.83 -17.28 6.94
C ALA A 80 0.48 -17.67 6.25
N LEU A 81 1.56 -16.91 6.44
CA LEU A 81 2.90 -17.25 5.95
C LEU A 81 3.40 -18.58 6.53
N VAL A 82 3.20 -18.79 7.83
CA VAL A 82 3.51 -20.06 8.51
C VAL A 82 2.68 -21.19 7.92
N ALA A 83 1.36 -21.01 7.84
CA ALA A 83 0.44 -22.05 7.37
C ALA A 83 0.68 -22.44 5.90
N ALA A 84 1.13 -21.50 5.07
CA ALA A 84 1.45 -21.74 3.67
C ALA A 84 2.90 -22.24 3.44
N GLY A 85 3.70 -22.39 4.50
CA GLY A 85 5.10 -22.83 4.38
C GLY A 85 6.04 -21.80 3.75
N VAL A 86 5.65 -20.52 3.67
CA VAL A 86 6.51 -19.44 3.14
C VAL A 86 7.65 -19.13 4.10
N GLY A 87 7.38 -19.21 5.40
CA GLY A 87 8.36 -19.00 6.46
C GLY A 87 7.69 -18.84 7.82
N ALA A 88 8.49 -18.81 8.88
CA ALA A 88 8.00 -18.64 10.25
C ALA A 88 8.56 -17.38 10.92
N PRO A 89 8.20 -16.18 10.44
CA PRO A 89 8.68 -14.94 11.03
C PRO A 89 8.09 -14.77 12.44
N GLY A 90 8.96 -14.51 13.42
CA GLY A 90 8.62 -14.19 14.81
C GLY A 90 8.49 -12.69 15.08
N ASN A 91 8.90 -11.84 14.15
CA ASN A 91 8.79 -10.38 14.25
C ASN A 91 8.71 -9.71 12.87
N ARG A 92 8.39 -8.42 12.86
CA ARG A 92 8.30 -7.60 11.63
C ARG A 92 9.57 -7.59 10.79
N ALA A 93 10.75 -7.60 11.40
CA ALA A 93 12.01 -7.58 10.66
C ALA A 93 12.23 -8.91 9.91
N GLU A 94 11.85 -10.04 10.51
CA GLU A 94 11.83 -11.34 9.85
C GLU A 94 10.79 -11.41 8.74
N MET A 95 9.61 -10.84 8.96
CA MET A 95 8.57 -10.76 7.93
C MET A 95 9.05 -9.92 6.71
N ALA A 96 9.74 -8.81 6.96
CA ALA A 96 10.35 -7.99 5.90
C ALA A 96 11.44 -8.75 5.13
N ARG A 97 12.21 -9.63 5.79
CA ARG A 97 13.18 -10.51 5.10
C ARG A 97 12.51 -11.53 4.17
N LEU A 98 11.25 -11.86 4.41
CA LEU A 98 10.43 -12.71 3.54
C LEU A 98 9.73 -11.91 2.43
N GLY A 99 9.98 -10.61 2.31
CA GLY A 99 9.33 -9.73 1.32
C GLY A 99 7.98 -9.18 1.75
N PHE A 100 7.59 -9.33 3.02
CA PHE A 100 6.31 -8.86 3.55
C PHE A 100 6.53 -7.65 4.47
N HIS A 101 5.95 -6.51 4.10
CA HIS A 101 6.14 -5.23 4.76
C HIS A 101 4.85 -4.76 5.44
N VAL A 102 5.00 -3.98 6.50
CA VAL A 102 3.88 -3.57 7.36
C VAL A 102 3.86 -2.05 7.49
N CYS A 103 2.74 -1.44 7.12
CA CYS A 103 2.43 -0.03 7.38
C CYS A 103 2.13 0.19 8.87
N VAL A 104 2.50 1.34 9.43
CA VAL A 104 2.23 1.66 10.84
C VAL A 104 0.73 1.78 11.12
N LYS A 105 -0.02 2.41 10.22
CA LYS A 105 -1.47 2.51 10.31
C LYS A 105 -2.13 1.97 9.04
N ASP A 106 -1.91 2.66 7.93
CA ASP A 106 -2.24 2.25 6.57
C ASP A 106 -1.36 3.00 5.57
N LEU A 107 -1.42 2.62 4.30
CA LEU A 107 -0.57 3.23 3.27
C LEU A 107 -0.86 4.72 3.06
N GLU A 108 -2.13 5.15 3.16
CA GLU A 108 -2.47 6.56 3.06
C GLU A 108 -1.87 7.39 4.20
N ASP A 109 -1.88 6.88 5.43
CA ASP A 109 -1.21 7.51 6.58
C ASP A 109 0.31 7.60 6.37
N GLU A 110 0.96 6.52 5.91
CA GLU A 110 2.38 6.51 5.58
C GLU A 110 2.74 7.63 4.58
N LEU A 111 1.95 7.77 3.52
CA LEU A 111 2.14 8.79 2.49
C LEU A 111 1.89 10.22 3.01
N ILE A 112 0.87 10.41 3.84
CA ILE A 112 0.60 11.71 4.49
C ILE A 112 1.77 12.10 5.41
N ARG A 113 2.32 11.16 6.18
CA ARG A 113 3.47 11.42 7.06
C ARG A 113 4.73 11.73 6.24
N ALA A 114 4.94 11.04 5.13
CA ALA A 114 6.10 11.26 4.28
C ALA A 114 6.06 12.61 3.53
N LEU A 115 4.89 13.01 3.03
CA LEU A 115 4.71 14.28 2.33
C LEU A 115 4.52 15.48 3.27
N GLY A 116 4.07 15.21 4.49
CA GLY A 116 3.65 16.22 5.47
C GLY A 116 2.35 16.93 5.08
N THR A 117 1.70 17.55 6.08
CA THR A 117 0.42 18.25 5.90
C THR A 117 0.47 19.29 4.78
N ALA A 118 1.51 20.13 4.76
CA ALA A 118 1.66 21.16 3.73
C ALA A 118 1.83 20.58 2.32
N GLY A 119 2.55 19.47 2.19
CA GLY A 119 2.72 18.78 0.90
C GLY A 119 1.40 18.25 0.37
N VAL A 120 0.60 17.62 1.24
CA VAL A 120 -0.71 17.09 0.87
C VAL A 120 -1.70 18.23 0.60
N GLU A 121 -1.72 19.31 1.37
CA GLU A 121 -2.60 20.46 1.11
C GLU A 121 -2.28 21.15 -0.23
N ALA A 122 -1.00 21.30 -0.58
CA ALA A 122 -0.60 21.80 -1.90
C ALA A 122 -1.08 20.86 -3.02
N LEU A 123 -1.00 19.54 -2.81
CA LEU A 123 -1.56 18.57 -3.75
C LEU A 123 -3.08 18.76 -3.87
N LEU A 124 -3.82 18.88 -2.77
CA LEU A 124 -5.27 19.17 -2.80
C LEU A 124 -5.59 20.45 -3.59
N GLU A 125 -4.75 21.48 -3.49
CA GLU A 125 -4.91 22.73 -4.23
C GLU A 125 -4.80 22.51 -5.73
N THR A 126 -3.72 21.87 -6.19
CA THR A 126 -3.52 21.55 -7.62
C THR A 126 -4.65 20.68 -8.20
N GLN A 127 -5.28 19.88 -7.34
CA GLN A 127 -6.35 18.95 -7.69
C GLN A 127 -7.75 19.54 -7.55
N GLY A 128 -7.87 20.79 -7.08
CA GLY A 128 -9.13 21.52 -6.91
C GLY A 128 -9.93 21.13 -5.65
N ASP A 129 -9.36 20.33 -4.75
CA ASP A 129 -10.04 19.77 -3.58
C ASP A 129 -9.79 20.54 -2.27
N LEU A 130 -8.88 21.51 -2.27
CA LEU A 130 -8.51 22.26 -1.05
C LEU A 130 -9.73 22.94 -0.40
N ARG A 131 -10.61 23.56 -1.19
CA ARG A 131 -11.83 24.19 -0.65
C ARG A 131 -12.72 23.18 0.08
N SER A 132 -12.93 22.02 -0.54
CA SER A 132 -13.70 20.92 0.05
C SER A 132 -13.07 20.42 1.35
N PHE A 133 -11.73 20.37 1.41
CA PHE A 133 -11.01 20.02 2.62
C PHE A 133 -11.18 21.09 3.72
N ARG A 134 -11.08 22.39 3.41
CA ARG A 134 -11.34 23.45 4.39
C ARG A 134 -12.76 23.40 4.95
N SER A 135 -13.76 23.12 4.10
CA SER A 135 -15.13 22.89 4.55
C SER A 135 -15.21 21.69 5.49
N PHE A 136 -14.53 20.59 5.19
CA PHE A 136 -14.44 19.42 6.05
C PHE A 136 -13.80 19.73 7.42
N GLN A 137 -12.67 20.44 7.46
CA GLN A 137 -11.99 20.85 8.69
C GLN A 137 -12.86 21.74 9.59
N SER A 138 -13.75 22.55 8.98
CA SER A 138 -14.63 23.44 9.73
C SER A 138 -15.78 22.72 10.46
N GLN A 139 -16.06 21.46 10.11
CA GLN A 139 -17.15 20.67 10.68
C GLN A 139 -16.93 20.43 12.18
N PRO A 140 -17.99 20.44 13.01
CA PRO A 140 -17.87 20.31 14.46
C PRO A 140 -17.06 19.09 14.93
N ALA A 141 -17.21 17.94 14.27
CA ALA A 141 -16.49 16.72 14.62
C ALA A 141 -14.99 16.76 14.30
N TRP A 142 -14.58 17.65 13.39
CA TRP A 142 -13.20 17.70 12.86
C TRP A 142 -12.43 18.94 13.30
N ARG A 143 -13.12 20.02 13.65
CA ARG A 143 -12.48 21.26 14.10
C ARG A 143 -11.59 20.99 15.31
N GLY A 144 -10.33 21.45 15.24
CA GLY A 144 -9.35 21.29 16.32
C GLY A 144 -8.68 19.91 16.37
N GLN A 145 -9.08 18.95 15.54
CA GLN A 145 -8.35 17.71 15.35
C GLN A 145 -7.00 17.96 14.67
N GLU A 146 -6.08 17.02 14.85
CA GLU A 146 -4.75 17.09 14.25
C GLU A 146 -4.85 17.07 12.69
N PRO A 147 -4.10 17.93 11.98
CA PRO A 147 -4.25 18.09 10.53
C PRO A 147 -4.05 16.82 9.70
N GLN A 148 -3.07 15.97 10.03
CA GLN A 148 -2.86 14.69 9.32
C GLN A 148 -4.05 13.77 9.50
N THR A 149 -4.64 13.71 10.70
CA THR A 149 -5.85 12.95 10.99
C THR A 149 -7.05 13.44 10.17
N GLN A 150 -7.21 14.75 10.03
CA GLN A 150 -8.23 15.34 9.17
C GLN A 150 -8.01 14.99 7.69
N LEU A 151 -6.78 15.11 7.19
CA LEU A 151 -6.42 14.75 5.82
C LEU A 151 -6.71 13.27 5.55
N TRP A 152 -6.20 12.39 6.41
CA TRP A 152 -6.41 10.95 6.34
C TRP A 152 -7.91 10.62 6.24
N ARG A 153 -8.73 11.21 7.12
CA ARG A 153 -10.18 10.99 7.06
C ARG A 153 -10.80 11.58 5.81
N PHE A 154 -10.41 12.78 5.42
CA PHE A 154 -10.95 13.47 4.25
C PHE A 154 -10.74 12.63 3.00
N LEU A 155 -9.53 12.14 2.75
CA LEU A 155 -9.19 11.29 1.61
C LEU A 155 -10.05 10.02 1.59
N ARG A 156 -10.23 9.39 2.76
CA ARG A 156 -11.03 8.16 2.93
C ARG A 156 -12.55 8.38 2.97
N SER A 157 -13.04 9.62 2.92
CA SER A 157 -14.48 9.88 3.03
C SER A 157 -15.30 9.54 1.77
N SER A 158 -14.67 9.03 0.72
CA SER A 158 -15.34 8.36 -0.42
C SER A 158 -14.37 7.45 -1.16
N SER A 159 -14.83 6.29 -1.64
CA SER A 159 -14.01 5.34 -2.39
C SER A 159 -13.33 5.97 -3.62
N ARG A 160 -14.07 6.75 -4.42
CA ARG A 160 -13.54 7.44 -5.62
C ARG A 160 -12.36 8.36 -5.28
N ARG A 161 -12.48 9.15 -4.22
CA ARG A 161 -11.40 10.03 -3.76
C ARG A 161 -10.22 9.22 -3.22
N ASN A 162 -10.49 8.16 -2.44
CA ASN A 162 -9.42 7.33 -1.89
C ASN A 162 -8.55 6.73 -3.01
N LEU A 163 -9.18 6.11 -4.01
CA LEU A 163 -8.46 5.52 -5.14
C LEU A 163 -7.71 6.58 -5.97
N ARG A 164 -8.31 7.75 -6.18
CA ARG A 164 -7.64 8.87 -6.88
C ARG A 164 -6.40 9.34 -6.11
N TYR A 165 -6.51 9.53 -4.80
CA TYR A 165 -5.39 10.05 -4.00
C TYR A 165 -4.34 9.00 -3.65
N ALA A 166 -4.66 7.71 -3.65
CA ALA A 166 -3.66 6.65 -3.56
C ALA A 166 -2.60 6.81 -4.67
N ARG A 167 -3.03 7.07 -5.92
CA ARG A 167 -2.12 7.38 -7.03
C ARG A 167 -1.37 8.70 -6.81
N LEU A 168 -2.10 9.79 -6.60
CA LEU A 168 -1.52 11.14 -6.58
C LEU A 168 -0.52 11.35 -5.44
N LEU A 169 -0.79 10.80 -4.26
CA LEU A 169 0.12 10.87 -3.12
C LEU A 169 1.42 10.12 -3.42
N VAL A 170 1.33 8.95 -4.03
CA VAL A 170 2.51 8.17 -4.39
C VAL A 170 3.34 8.86 -5.48
N GLU A 171 2.71 9.32 -6.55
CA GLU A 171 3.41 10.06 -7.63
C GLU A 171 4.16 11.27 -7.06
N GLU A 172 3.51 12.00 -6.15
CA GLU A 172 4.11 13.13 -5.45
C GLU A 172 5.25 12.71 -4.51
N ALA A 173 5.11 11.58 -3.81
CA ALA A 173 6.14 11.04 -2.92
C ALA A 173 7.39 10.62 -3.71
N VAL A 174 7.23 9.94 -4.85
CA VAL A 174 8.34 9.60 -5.75
C VAL A 174 9.02 10.88 -6.25
N ARG A 175 8.25 11.85 -6.72
CA ARG A 175 8.78 13.13 -7.24
C ARG A 175 9.61 13.90 -6.20
N ARG A 176 9.30 13.72 -4.91
CA ARG A 176 10.01 14.36 -3.79
C ARG A 176 11.11 13.51 -3.17
N ASP A 177 11.38 12.32 -3.73
CA ASP A 177 12.28 11.33 -3.13
C ASP A 177 11.90 11.01 -1.66
N ALA A 178 10.61 10.82 -1.44
CA ALA A 178 9.98 10.69 -0.12
C ALA A 178 9.05 9.46 -0.06
N LEU A 179 9.34 8.39 -0.80
CA LEU A 179 8.57 7.16 -0.69
C LEU A 179 8.63 6.60 0.74
N PRO A 180 7.50 6.20 1.34
CA PRO A 180 7.51 5.62 2.67
C PRO A 180 8.19 4.25 2.64
N ARG A 181 8.98 3.96 3.69
CA ARG A 181 9.83 2.76 3.79
C ARG A 181 9.11 1.44 3.48
N PRO A 182 7.86 1.16 3.95
CA PRO A 182 7.18 -0.09 3.60
C PRO A 182 6.97 -0.27 2.09
N LEU A 183 6.65 0.81 1.38
CA LEU A 183 6.41 0.80 -0.06
C LEU A 183 7.72 0.72 -0.85
N ASP A 184 8.74 1.48 -0.46
CA ASP A 184 10.07 1.41 -1.08
C ASP A 184 10.70 0.01 -0.92
N ALA A 185 10.67 -0.54 0.31
CA ALA A 185 11.18 -1.88 0.57
C ALA A 185 10.43 -2.96 -0.21
N LEU A 186 9.10 -2.83 -0.35
CA LEU A 186 8.29 -3.74 -1.15
C LEU A 186 8.72 -3.73 -2.62
N LEU A 187 8.91 -2.55 -3.22
CA LEU A 187 9.36 -2.45 -4.61
C LEU A 187 10.76 -3.05 -4.78
N ASN A 188 11.66 -2.84 -3.82
CA ASN A 188 13.01 -3.42 -3.87
C ASN A 188 13.03 -4.95 -3.65
N ALA A 189 11.96 -5.54 -3.10
CA ALA A 189 11.85 -6.98 -2.88
C ALA A 189 11.45 -7.78 -4.14
N VAL A 190 10.94 -7.11 -5.20
CA VAL A 190 10.38 -7.75 -6.41
C VAL A 190 11.08 -7.38 -7.69
#